data_AF-A0A128FH29-F1
#
_entry.id   AF-A0A128FH29-F1
#
_cell.length_a   1.000
_cell.length_b   1.000
_cell.length_c   1.000
_cell.angle_alpha   90.00
_cell.angle_beta   90.00
_cell.angle_gamma   90.00
#
_symmetry.space_group_name_H-M   'P 1'
#
loop_
_entity.id
_entity.type
_entity.pdbx_description
1 polymer ?
#
loop_
_entity_poly.entity_id
_entity_poly.type
_entity_poly.pdbx_seq_one_letter_code
_entity_poly.pdbx_strand_id
1 'polypeptide(L)'
;MGLLVISFILLVTKNYSGFSSKRLGLHGLRNTFHFAGQYGWLLGITVLPLAEVFALEFTVPLWTAIIAWLFLGEAITMRKLAAIGLGLVGVLVCW
;
A
#
# COMPACT_ATOMS: atom_id res chain seq x y z
N MET A 1 -13.81 -8.34 12.93
CA MET A 1 -13.17 -9.66 12.75
C MET A 1 -11.68 -9.65 13.08
N GLY A 2 -10.85 -8.80 12.45
CA GLY A 2 -9.40 -8.73 12.76
C GLY A 2 -9.06 -8.41 14.23
N LEU A 3 -9.80 -7.50 14.87
CA LEU A 3 -9.63 -7.19 16.30
C LEU A 3 -9.97 -8.37 17.22
N LEU A 4 -11.00 -9.15 16.87
CA LEU A 4 -11.42 -10.32 17.67
C LEU A 4 -10.36 -11.43 17.64
N VAL A 5 -9.72 -11.64 16.49
CA VAL A 5 -8.63 -12.63 16.33
C VAL A 5 -7.39 -12.19 17.12
N ILE A 6 -7.03 -10.91 17.06
CA ILE A 6 -5.89 -10.36 17.81
C ILE A 6 -6.15 -10.42 19.31
N SER A 7 -7.36 -10.07 19.77
CA SER A 7 -7.77 -10.17 21.18
C SER A 7 -7.77 -11.62 21.67
N PHE A 8 -8.22 -12.58 20.85
CA PHE A 8 -8.22 -13.99 21.20
C PHE A 8 -6.80 -14.56 21.34
N ILE A 9 -5.89 -14.19 20.43
CA ILE A 9 -4.48 -14.59 20.49
C ILE A 9 -3.81 -14.02 21.75
N LEU A 10 -4.03 -12.74 22.07
CA LEU A 10 -3.42 -12.10 23.24
C LEU A 10 -3.84 -12.72 24.58
N LEU A 11 -5.10 -13.17 24.68
CA LEU A 11 -5.62 -13.83 25.88
C LEU A 11 -5.02 -15.22 26.08
N VAL A 12 -4.76 -15.95 24.99
CA VAL A 12 -4.19 -17.31 25.03
C VAL A 12 -2.69 -17.28 25.33
N THR A 13 -1.93 -16.30 24.83
CA THR A 13 -0.47 -16.26 25.00
C THR A 13 -0.01 -15.62 26.32
N LYS A 14 -0.90 -14.99 27.12
CA LYS A 14 -0.61 -14.29 28.40
C LYS A 14 0.61 -13.33 28.38
N ASN A 15 1.04 -12.92 27.20
CA ASN A 15 2.28 -12.20 26.98
C ASN A 15 1.99 -10.73 26.68
N TYR A 16 1.62 -9.98 27.73
CA TYR A 16 1.31 -8.55 27.64
C TYR A 16 2.56 -7.67 27.43
N SER A 17 3.77 -8.24 27.51
CA SER A 17 5.02 -7.47 27.39
C SER A 17 5.37 -7.06 25.95
N GLY A 18 4.82 -7.76 24.94
CA GLY A 18 4.96 -7.40 23.53
C GLY A 18 4.06 -6.24 23.07
N PHE A 19 3.10 -5.83 23.92
CA PHE A 19 2.19 -4.71 23.69
C PHE A 19 2.68 -3.38 24.25
N SER A 20 3.96 -3.31 24.68
CA SER A 20 4.65 -2.02 24.75
C SER A 20 4.91 -1.57 23.31
N SER A 21 3.91 -0.91 22.74
CA SER A 21 3.92 -0.35 21.40
C SER A 21 4.88 0.84 21.36
N LYS A 22 6.20 0.57 21.40
CA LYS A 22 7.29 1.55 21.34
C LYS A 22 7.30 2.38 20.04
N ARG A 23 6.36 2.12 19.13
CA ARG A 23 6.23 2.78 17.81
C ARG A 23 4.77 3.10 17.44
N LEU A 24 3.93 3.47 18.42
CA LEU A 24 2.54 3.93 18.15
C LEU A 24 2.48 5.02 17.07
N GLY A 25 3.45 5.93 17.05
CA GLY A 25 3.55 6.96 16.01
C GLY A 25 3.75 6.41 14.60
N LEU A 26 4.60 5.37 14.44
CA LEU A 26 4.83 4.74 13.13
C LEU A 26 3.61 3.95 12.67
N HIS A 27 2.92 3.28 13.60
CA HIS A 27 1.65 2.61 13.31
C HIS A 27 0.56 3.60 12.92
N GLY A 28 0.46 4.73 13.63
CA GLY A 28 -0.45 5.82 13.29
C GLY A 28 -0.17 6.38 11.89
N LEU A 29 1.09 6.71 11.59
CA LEU A 29 1.50 7.23 10.29
C LEU A 29 1.19 6.26 9.15
N ARG A 30 1.58 4.99 9.29
CA ARG A 30 1.26 3.94 8.30
C ARG A 30 -0.25 3.81 8.09
N ASN A 31 -1.01 3.82 9.19
CA ASN A 31 -2.45 3.69 9.13
C ASN A 31 -3.09 4.89 8.41
N THR A 32 -2.65 6.12 8.71
CA THR A 32 -3.13 7.33 8.04
C THR A 32 -2.87 7.29 6.54
N PHE A 33 -1.67 6.95 6.09
CA PHE A 33 -1.38 6.82 4.66
C PHE A 33 -2.22 5.73 4.00
N HIS A 34 -2.41 4.61 4.68
CA HIS A 34 -3.25 3.53 4.16
C HIS A 34 -4.72 3.96 4.02
N PHE A 35 -5.29 4.57 5.06
CA PHE A 35 -6.67 5.08 5.03
C PHE A 35 -6.84 6.21 4.01
N ALA A 36 -5.87 7.12 3.88
CA ALA A 36 -5.90 8.18 2.89
C ALA A 36 -5.86 7.62 1.45
N GLY A 37 -5.02 6.61 1.20
CA GLY A 37 -4.98 5.91 -0.09
C GLY A 37 -6.29 5.19 -0.39
N GLN A 38 -6.84 4.48 0.60
CA GLN A 38 -8.13 3.79 0.48
C GLN A 38 -9.27 4.76 0.17
N TYR A 39 -9.30 5.90 0.86
CA TYR A 39 -10.29 6.95 0.65
C TYR A 39 -10.15 7.60 -0.72
N GLY A 40 -8.91 7.91 -1.14
CA GLY A 40 -8.63 8.46 -2.47
C GLY A 40 -9.04 7.52 -3.60
N TRP A 41 -8.85 6.21 -3.42
CA TRP A 41 -9.33 5.20 -4.36
C TRP A 41 -10.86 5.17 -4.46
N LEU A 42 -11.54 5.19 -3.31
CA LEU A 42 -13.00 5.23 -3.24
C LEU A 42 -13.57 6.48 -3.92
N LEU A 43 -12.94 7.64 -3.70
CA LEU A 43 -13.26 8.85 -4.43
C LEU A 43 -12.98 8.71 -5.93
N GLY A 44 -11.84 8.12 -6.32
CA GLY A 44 -11.51 7.88 -7.72
C GLY A 44 -12.62 7.17 -8.48
N ILE A 45 -13.21 6.13 -7.88
CA ILE A 45 -14.35 5.40 -8.48
C ILE A 45 -15.61 6.26 -8.64
N THR A 46 -15.84 7.23 -7.75
CA THR A 46 -17.04 8.07 -7.84
C THR A 46 -16.90 9.22 -8.82
N VAL A 47 -15.68 9.73 -9.05
CA VAL A 47 -15.44 10.90 -9.91
C VAL A 47 -14.91 10.53 -11.29
N LEU A 48 -14.18 9.41 -11.43
CA LEU A 48 -13.58 8.97 -12.68
C LEU A 48 -14.33 7.76 -13.25
N PRO A 49 -14.39 7.61 -14.58
CA PRO A 49 -14.78 6.35 -15.20
C PRO A 49 -13.94 5.20 -14.64
N LEU A 50 -14.57 4.04 -14.38
CA LEU A 50 -13.91 2.85 -13.83
C LEU A 50 -12.63 2.48 -14.60
N ALA A 51 -12.70 2.68 -15.91
CA ALA A 51 -11.60 2.66 -16.83
C ALA A 51 -10.33 3.41 -16.36
N GLU A 52 -10.47 4.69 -16.07
CA GLU A 52 -9.36 5.56 -15.67
C GLU A 52 -8.81 5.19 -14.29
N VAL A 53 -9.68 4.73 -13.39
CA VAL A 53 -9.25 4.22 -12.07
C VAL A 53 -8.34 3.01 -12.22
N PHE A 54 -8.68 2.05 -13.09
CA PHE A 54 -7.82 0.92 -13.38
C PHE A 54 -6.51 1.34 -14.05
N ALA A 55 -6.55 2.29 -14.98
CA ALA A 55 -5.34 2.84 -15.59
C ALA A 55 -4.38 3.40 -14.51
N LEU A 56 -4.92 4.11 -13.51
CA LEU A 56 -4.13 4.59 -12.37
C LEU A 56 -3.54 3.45 -11.54
N GLU A 57 -4.29 2.37 -11.27
CA GLU A 57 -3.77 1.21 -10.54
C GLU A 57 -2.53 0.59 -11.20
N PHE A 58 -2.51 0.52 -12.53
CA PHE A 58 -1.35 0.02 -13.24
C PHE A 58 -0.12 0.93 -13.17
N THR A 59 -0.31 2.22 -12.87
CA THR A 59 0.80 3.15 -12.60
C THR A 59 1.30 3.08 -11.15
N VAL A 60 0.61 2.39 -10.24
CA VAL A 60 1.01 2.29 -8.82
C VAL A 60 2.43 1.78 -8.62
N PRO A 61 2.95 0.76 -9.36
CA PRO A 61 4.33 0.32 -9.23
C PRO A 61 5.35 1.41 -9.56
N LEU A 62 5.06 2.28 -10.53
CA LEU A 62 5.89 3.42 -10.89
C LEU A 62 5.94 4.42 -9.74
N TRP A 63 4.77 4.84 -9.25
CA TRP A 63 4.68 5.76 -8.11
C TRP A 63 5.35 5.19 -6.85
N THR A 64 5.16 3.90 -6.59
CA THR A 64 5.79 3.20 -5.47
C THR A 64 7.31 3.21 -5.59
N ALA A 65 7.86 2.99 -6.79
CA ALA A 65 9.31 3.03 -7.00
C ALA A 65 9.88 4.44 -6.81
N ILE A 66 9.20 5.48 -7.28
CA ILE A 66 9.60 6.89 -7.10
C ILE A 66 9.60 7.26 -5.62
N ILE A 67 8.52 6.93 -4.89
CA ILE A 67 8.41 7.21 -3.45
C ILE A 67 9.45 6.42 -2.66
N ALA A 68 9.71 5.15 -3.01
CA ALA A 68 10.75 4.35 -2.37
C ALA A 68 12.15 4.94 -2.60
N TRP A 69 12.45 5.41 -3.80
CA TRP A 69 13.71 6.08 -4.08
C TRP A 69 13.85 7.39 -3.28
N LEU A 70 12.79 8.19 -3.19
CA LEU A 70 12.81 9.48 -2.49
C LEU A 70 12.92 9.35 -0.96
N PHE A 71 12.17 8.43 -0.35
CA PHE A 71 12.08 8.31 1.11
C PHE A 71 13.00 7.25 1.72
N LEU A 72 13.26 6.14 1.01
CA LEU A 72 14.10 5.04 1.51
C LEU A 72 15.53 5.09 0.93
N GLY A 73 15.79 5.91 -0.10
CA GLY A 73 17.09 5.95 -0.78
C GLY A 73 17.39 4.69 -1.59
N GLU A 74 16.38 3.84 -1.87
CA GLU A 74 16.58 2.64 -2.67
C GLU A 74 16.87 3.00 -4.14
N ALA A 75 18.01 2.55 -4.65
CA ALA A 75 18.35 2.73 -6.06
C ALA A 75 17.30 2.08 -6.98
N ILE A 76 16.87 2.83 -8.00
CA ILE A 76 16.01 2.32 -9.06
C ILE A 76 16.83 1.32 -9.88
N THR A 77 16.65 0.04 -9.60
CA THR A 77 17.34 -1.05 -10.30
C THR A 77 16.62 -1.38 -11.61
N MET A 78 17.36 -1.88 -12.60
CA MET A 78 16.80 -2.30 -13.90
C MET A 78 15.69 -3.33 -13.78
N ARG A 79 15.68 -4.13 -12.71
CA ARG A 79 14.58 -5.06 -12.38
C ARG A 79 13.26 -4.34 -12.04
N LYS A 80 13.31 -3.23 -11.29
CA LYS A 80 12.12 -2.41 -10.99
C LYS A 80 11.60 -1.73 -12.25
N LEU A 81 12.50 -1.18 -13.08
CA LEU A 81 12.14 -0.60 -14.38
C LEU A 81 11.51 -1.63 -15.32
N ALA A 82 12.05 -2.86 -15.38
CA ALA A 82 11.47 -3.94 -16.16
C ALA A 82 10.08 -4.36 -15.64
N ALA A 83 9.90 -4.44 -14.31
CA ALA A 83 8.59 -4.74 -13.72
C ALA A 83 7.55 -3.65 -14.01
N ILE A 84 7.94 -2.37 -13.94
CA ILE A 84 7.09 -1.23 -14.32
C ILE A 84 6.78 -1.29 -15.82
N GLY A 85 7.76 -1.55 -16.66
CA GLY A 85 7.59 -1.70 -18.11
C GLY A 85 6.63 -2.83 -18.47
N LEU A 86 6.77 -4.00 -17.83
CA LEU A 86 5.84 -5.12 -17.99
C LEU A 86 4.43 -4.76 -17.50
N GLY A 87 4.30 -4.00 -16.40
CA GLY A 87 3.02 -3.47 -15.93
C GLY A 87 2.34 -2.57 -16.96
N LEU A 88 3.11 -1.65 -17.58
CA LEU A 88 2.62 -0.75 -18.63
C LEU A 88 2.23 -1.49 -19.91
N VAL A 89 3.01 -2.51 -20.32
CA VAL A 89 2.65 -3.38 -21.45
C VAL A 89 1.37 -4.16 -21.13
N GLY A 90 1.21 -4.63 -19.89
CA GLY A 90 -0.01 -5.27 -19.41
C GLY A 90 -1.24 -4.39 -19.56
N VAL A 91 -1.12 -3.07 -19.33
CA VAL A 91 -2.21 -2.12 -19.63
C VAL A 91 -2.53 -2.14 -21.11
N LEU A 92 -1.56 -1.86 -21.98
CA LEU A 92 -1.79 -1.72 -23.42
C LEU A 92 -2.37 -2.98 -24.10
N VAL A 93 -2.13 -4.16 -23.52
CA VAL A 93 -2.61 -5.45 -24.08
C VAL A 93 -3.96 -5.87 -23.49
N CYS A 94 -4.22 -5.57 -22.22
CA CYS A 94 -5.43 -6.03 -21.51
C CYS A 94 -6.59 -5.03 -21.62
N TRP A 95 -6.29 -3.77 -21.94
CA TRP A 95 -7.26 -2.72 -22.25
C TRP A 95 -7.59 -2.67 -23.74
#